data_AF-A0A330LVY4-F1
#
_entry.id   AF-A0A330LVY4-F1
#
_cell.length_a   1.000
_cell.length_b   1.000
_cell.length_c   1.000
_cell.angle_alpha   90.00
_cell.angle_beta   90.00
_cell.angle_gamma   90.00
#
_symmetry.space_group_name_H-M   'P 1'
#
loop_
_entity.id
_entity.type
_entity.pdbx_description
1 polymer ?
#
loop_
_entity_poly.entity_id
_entity_poly.type
_entity_poly.pdbx_seq_one_letter_code
_entity_poly.pdbx_strand_id
1 'polypeptide(L)'
;MVLLVELANSEMPLSVLAREFWPPDKSQYSLILSNLLGSQIARLNQARSSQGQAKYQTPSLPDWQAVMEQYGLTIHCMICEELVAEEKRRLKLDAIRQNRHKQG
;
A
#
# COMPACT_ATOMS: atom_id res chain seq x y z
N MET A 1 -6.70 24.18 16.85
CA MET A 1 -5.98 24.02 15.57
C MET A 1 -4.52 24.46 15.73
N VAL A 2 -3.80 23.86 16.69
CA VAL A 2 -2.45 24.34 17.11
C VAL A 2 -1.39 23.23 17.06
N LEU A 3 -1.76 21.96 16.88
CA LEU A 3 -0.81 20.83 16.93
C LEU A 3 -0.09 20.49 15.61
N LEU A 4 -0.49 21.06 14.47
CA LEU A 4 0.10 20.71 13.16
C LEU A 4 1.32 21.56 12.76
N VAL A 5 1.58 22.68 13.46
CA VAL A 5 2.66 23.60 13.08
C VAL A 5 3.99 23.21 13.73
N GLU A 6 3.99 22.58 14.91
CA GLU A 6 5.23 22.22 15.62
C GLU A 6 5.98 21.03 15.00
N LEU A 7 5.30 20.15 14.26
CA LEU A 7 5.93 18.98 13.63
C LEU A 7 6.85 19.33 12.45
N ALA A 8 6.73 20.53 11.88
CA ALA A 8 7.58 20.97 10.77
C ALA A 8 9.00 21.35 11.21
N ASN A 9 9.24 21.54 12.52
CA ASN A 9 10.54 21.94 13.07
C ASN A 9 11.22 20.86 13.94
N SER A 10 10.60 19.68 14.10
CA SER A 10 11.24 18.58 14.81
C SER A 10 12.04 17.72 13.83
N GLU A 11 13.29 17.40 14.16
CA GLU A 11 14.13 16.38 13.51
C GLU A 11 13.58 14.95 13.69
N MET A 12 12.26 14.82 13.81
CA MET A 12 11.63 13.57 14.18
C MET A 12 11.56 12.67 12.95
N PRO A 13 12.10 11.44 13.02
CA PRO A 13 12.12 10.53 11.88
C PRO A 13 10.71 10.25 11.37
N LEU A 14 10.52 10.24 10.04
CA LEU A 14 9.24 9.93 9.39
C LEU A 14 8.60 8.62 9.90
N SER A 15 9.41 7.68 10.40
CA SER A 15 8.97 6.43 11.02
C SER A 15 8.21 6.60 12.34
N VAL A 16 8.43 7.68 13.08
CA VAL A 16 7.76 7.98 14.36
C VAL A 16 6.39 8.61 14.12
N LEU A 17 6.30 9.55 13.17
CA LEU A 17 5.04 10.13 12.70
C LEU A 17 4.10 9.06 12.12
N ALA A 18 4.66 8.08 11.42
CA ALA A 18 3.93 6.94 10.89
C ALA A 18 3.37 6.01 11.98
N ARG A 19 3.86 6.03 13.22
CA ARG A 19 3.34 5.16 14.30
C ARG A 19 2.23 5.82 15.11
N GLU A 20 2.33 7.12 15.39
CA GLU A 20 1.38 7.82 16.26
C GLU A 20 0.13 8.34 15.53
N PHE A 21 0.23 8.63 14.23
CA PHE A 21 -0.86 9.22 13.44
C PHE A 21 -1.40 8.30 12.34
N TRP A 22 -1.11 7.00 12.41
CA TRP A 22 -1.50 6.02 11.40
C TRP A 22 -3.03 5.82 11.39
N PRO A 23 -3.77 6.21 10.34
CA PRO A 23 -5.22 6.07 10.33
C PRO A 23 -5.60 4.59 10.20
N PRO A 24 -6.63 4.08 10.87
CA PRO A 24 -7.01 2.67 10.77
C PRO A 24 -7.53 2.27 9.38
N ASP A 25 -7.94 3.25 8.56
CA ASP A 25 -8.55 3.02 7.23
C ASP A 25 -7.57 3.28 6.08
N LYS A 26 -7.35 2.23 5.26
CA LYS A 26 -6.51 2.21 4.05
C LYS A 26 -6.85 3.32 3.04
N SER A 27 -8.10 3.77 3.00
CA SER A 27 -8.54 4.85 2.10
C SER A 27 -7.94 6.22 2.45
N GLN A 28 -7.70 6.48 3.73
CA GLN A 28 -7.20 7.77 4.21
C GLN A 28 -5.70 7.94 3.98
N TYR A 29 -4.94 6.85 3.85
CA TYR A 29 -3.51 6.89 3.52
C TYR A 29 -3.26 7.51 2.15
N SER A 30 -4.05 7.14 1.16
CA SER A 30 -3.91 7.66 -0.20
C SER A 30 -4.09 9.18 -0.20
N LEU A 31 -5.06 9.68 0.57
CA LEU A 31 -5.36 11.11 0.67
C LEU A 31 -4.27 11.88 1.43
N ILE A 32 -3.78 11.34 2.54
CA ILE A 32 -2.71 11.98 3.33
C ILE A 32 -1.39 11.99 2.55
N LEU A 33 -1.03 10.87 1.92
CA LEU A 33 0.20 10.77 1.12
C LEU A 33 0.15 11.71 -0.10
N SER A 34 -0.95 11.77 -0.82
CA SER A 34 -1.10 12.66 -1.99
C SER A 34 -1.01 14.14 -1.60
N ASN A 35 -1.65 14.55 -0.50
CA ASN A 35 -1.57 15.92 0.00
C ASN A 35 -0.15 16.28 0.47
N LEU A 36 0.52 15.37 1.20
CA LEU A 36 1.88 15.60 1.69
C LEU A 36 2.88 15.69 0.53
N LEU A 37 2.81 14.77 -0.44
CA LEU A 37 3.67 14.79 -1.62
C LEU A 37 3.44 16.04 -2.49
N GLY A 38 2.19 16.44 -2.71
CA GLY A 38 1.86 17.65 -3.48
C GLY A 38 2.51 18.91 -2.88
N SER A 39 2.47 19.04 -1.55
CA SER A 39 3.09 20.17 -0.84
C SER A 39 4.62 20.19 -0.95
N GLN A 40 5.27 19.03 -0.95
CA GLN A 40 6.73 18.90 -1.08
C GLN A 40 7.19 19.25 -2.49
N ILE A 41 6.48 18.77 -3.51
CA ILE A 41 6.77 19.07 -4.92
C ILE A 41 6.59 20.58 -5.19
N ALA A 42 5.59 21.22 -4.59
CA ALA A 42 5.39 22.66 -4.72
C ALA A 42 6.58 23.45 -4.15
N ARG A 43 7.05 23.11 -2.93
CA ARG A 43 8.22 23.74 -2.32
C ARG A 43 9.49 23.52 -3.14
N LEU A 44 9.69 22.30 -3.64
CA LEU A 44 10.81 21.98 -4.52
C LEU A 44 10.78 22.83 -5.79
N ASN A 45 9.62 22.96 -6.42
CA ASN A 45 9.46 23.75 -7.64
C ASN A 45 9.65 25.24 -7.42
N GLN A 46 9.29 25.76 -6.24
CA GLN A 46 9.58 27.14 -5.86
C GLN A 46 11.09 27.39 -5.76
N ALA A 47 11.83 26.50 -5.09
CA ALA A 47 13.28 26.58 -4.97
C ALA A 47 14.01 26.41 -6.32
N ARG A 48 13.51 25.53 -7.20
CA ARG A 48 14.07 25.37 -8.56
C ARG A 48 13.82 26.60 -9.42
N SER A 49 12.64 27.19 -9.32
CA SER A 49 12.28 28.40 -10.09
C SER A 49 13.15 29.60 -9.67
N SER A 50 13.48 29.76 -8.38
CA SER A 50 14.38 30.83 -7.93
C SER A 50 15.82 30.67 -8.42
N GLN A 51 16.21 29.45 -8.79
CA GLN A 51 17.52 29.13 -9.37
C GLN A 51 17.50 29.10 -10.91
N GLY A 52 16.38 29.50 -11.55
CA GLY A 52 16.22 29.46 -13.01
C GLY A 52 16.14 28.03 -13.58
N GLN A 53 15.91 27.03 -12.74
CA GLN A 53 15.80 25.63 -13.17
C GLN A 53 14.36 25.28 -13.58
N ALA A 54 14.23 24.34 -14.53
CA ALA A 54 12.94 23.82 -14.93
C ALA A 54 12.22 23.13 -13.76
N LYS A 55 10.88 23.24 -13.72
CA LYS A 55 10.05 22.58 -12.71
C LYS A 55 10.25 21.06 -12.75
N TYR A 56 10.43 20.46 -11.59
CA TYR A 56 10.33 19.03 -11.37
C TYR A 56 8.91 18.56 -11.70
N GLN A 57 8.83 17.53 -12.53
CA GLN A 57 7.60 16.79 -12.83
C GLN A 57 7.75 15.39 -12.24
N THR A 58 6.76 14.95 -11.48
CA THR A 58 6.72 13.57 -11.00
C THR A 58 6.55 12.65 -12.21
N PRO A 59 7.50 11.74 -12.48
CA PRO A 59 7.33 10.79 -13.56
C PRO A 59 6.12 9.90 -13.27
N SER A 60 5.32 9.63 -14.30
CA SER A 60 4.28 8.62 -14.20
C SER A 60 4.93 7.27 -13.91
N LEU A 61 4.46 6.58 -12.88
CA LEU A 61 4.86 5.19 -12.69
C LEU A 61 4.35 4.36 -13.88
N PRO A 62 5.14 3.40 -14.37
CA PRO A 62 4.68 2.50 -15.41
C PRO A 62 3.49 1.68 -14.90
N ASP A 63 2.67 1.20 -15.82
CA ASP A 63 1.68 0.19 -15.47
C ASP A 63 2.42 -1.09 -15.06
N TRP A 64 2.42 -1.36 -13.74
CA TRP A 64 3.09 -2.53 -13.18
C TRP A 64 2.54 -3.84 -13.74
N GLN A 65 1.28 -3.89 -14.18
CA GLN A 65 0.72 -5.06 -14.83
C GLN A 65 1.40 -5.32 -16.17
N ALA A 66 1.53 -4.29 -17.00
CA ALA A 66 2.23 -4.37 -18.28
C ALA A 66 3.73 -4.71 -18.10
N VAL A 67 4.38 -4.16 -17.07
CA VAL A 67 5.78 -4.50 -16.74
C VAL A 67 5.89 -5.98 -16.36
N MET A 68 5.01 -6.49 -15.50
CA MET A 68 5.05 -7.90 -15.12
C MET A 68 4.86 -8.82 -16.33
N GLU A 69 3.92 -8.50 -17.22
CA GLU A 69 3.67 -9.26 -18.44
C GLU A 69 4.88 -9.25 -19.38
N GLN A 70 5.48 -8.08 -19.61
CA GLN A 70 6.65 -7.93 -20.48
C GLN A 70 7.84 -8.80 -20.04
N TYR A 71 8.04 -8.93 -18.72
CA TYR A 71 9.15 -9.70 -18.15
C TYR A 71 8.75 -11.11 -17.70
N GLY A 72 7.52 -11.55 -17.99
CA GLY A 72 7.02 -12.86 -17.57
C GLY A 72 7.02 -13.06 -16.05
N LEU A 73 6.88 -11.97 -15.29
CA LEU A 73 6.87 -11.99 -13.83
C LEU A 73 5.47 -12.32 -13.33
N THR A 74 5.39 -13.22 -12.35
CA THR A 74 4.14 -13.55 -11.67
C THR A 74 4.29 -13.33 -10.18
N ILE A 75 3.30 -12.70 -9.55
CA ILE A 75 3.24 -12.60 -8.09
C ILE A 75 2.72 -13.93 -7.56
N HIS A 76 3.59 -14.67 -6.90
CA HIS A 76 3.20 -15.86 -6.17
C HIS A 76 2.50 -15.45 -4.87
N CYS A 77 1.26 -15.91 -4.68
CA CYS A 77 0.44 -15.56 -3.52
C CYS A 77 0.38 -16.73 -2.54
N MET A 78 1.33 -16.79 -1.60
CA MET A 78 1.37 -17.82 -0.54
C MET A 78 0.04 -17.95 0.22
N ILE A 79 -0.60 -16.81 0.53
CA ILE A 79 -1.90 -16.77 1.22
C ILE A 79 -2.99 -17.45 0.38
N CYS A 80 -2.99 -17.22 -0.93
CA CYS A 80 -3.96 -17.80 -1.84
C CYS A 80 -3.81 -19.33 -1.88
N GLU A 81 -2.57 -19.83 -1.85
CA GLU A 81 -2.30 -21.26 -1.81
C GLU A 81 -2.74 -21.91 -0.49
N GLU A 82 -2.49 -21.25 0.64
CA GLU A 82 -2.97 -21.68 1.95
C GLU A 82 -4.50 -21.75 1.99
N LEU A 83 -5.19 -20.74 1.44
CA LEU A 83 -6.65 -20.72 1.36
C LEU A 83 -7.20 -21.85 0.50
N VAL A 84 -6.59 -22.12 -0.66
CA VAL A 84 -6.98 -23.25 -1.52
C VAL A 84 -6.73 -24.59 -0.84
N ALA A 85 -5.61 -24.73 -0.11
CA ALA A 85 -5.29 -25.94 0.64
C ALA A 85 -6.26 -26.17 1.81
N GLU A 86 -6.70 -25.11 2.47
CA GLU A 86 -7.69 -25.18 3.55
C GLU A 86 -9.08 -25.56 3.03
N GLU A 87 -9.53 -24.96 1.92
CA GLU A 87 -10.80 -25.33 1.29
C GLU A 87 -10.82 -26.80 0.87
N LYS A 88 -9.73 -27.28 0.26
CA LYS A 88 -9.59 -28.72 -0.09
C LYS A 88 -9.65 -29.63 1.13
N ARG A 89 -9.10 -29.20 2.28
CA ARG A 89 -9.18 -29.95 3.55
C ARG A 89 -10.61 -29.99 4.07
N ARG A 90 -11.33 -28.85 4.04
CA ARG A 90 -12.74 -28.78 4.46
C ARG A 90 -13.62 -29.72 3.65
N LEU A 91 -13.52 -29.69 2.32
CA LEU A 91 -14.29 -30.55 1.43
C LEU A 91 -14.07 -32.05 1.70
N LYS A 92 -12.82 -32.46 1.99
CA LYS A 92 -12.52 -33.85 2.37
C LYS A 92 -13.18 -34.25 3.69
N LEU A 93 -13.14 -33.38 4.69
CA LEU A 93 -13.77 -33.64 6.00
C LEU A 93 -15.29 -33.73 5.88
N ASP A 94 -15.90 -32.87 5.08
CA ASP A 94 -17.34 -32.89 4.85
C ASP A 94 -17.78 -34.16 4.11
N ALA A 95 -17.00 -34.63 3.13
CA ALA A 95 -17.25 -35.91 2.47
C ALA A 95 -17.19 -37.11 3.44
N ILE A 96 -16.22 -37.11 4.36
CA ILE A 96 -16.12 -38.17 5.40
C ILE A 96 -17.33 -38.14 6.34
N ARG A 97 -17.76 -36.95 6.77
CA ARG A 97 -18.95 -36.80 7.63
C ARG A 97 -20.22 -37.29 6.94
N GLN A 98 -20.41 -36.93 5.67
CA GLN A 98 -21.56 -37.39 4.89
C GLN A 98 -21.58 -38.90 4.69
N ASN A 99 -20.42 -39.54 4.51
CA ASN A 99 -20.35 -41.00 4.38
C ASN A 99 -20.69 -41.73 5.69
N ARG A 100 -20.32 -41.18 6.86
CA ARG A 100 -20.73 -41.75 8.15
C ARG A 100 -22.24 -41.66 8.38
N HIS A 101 -22.86 -40.55 7.97
CA HIS A 101 -24.31 -40.37 8.11
C HIS A 101 -25.15 -41.27 7.18
N LYS A 102 -24.56 -41.90 6.16
CA LYS A 102 -25.25 -42.84 5.25
C LYS A 102 -25.10 -44.31 5.64
N GLN A 103 -24.22 -44.62 6.60
CA GLN A 103 -23.90 -46.00 7.01
C GLN A 103 -24.48 -46.40 8.38
N GLY A 104 -25.19 -45.49 9.06
CA GLY A 104 -25.97 -45.77 10.27
C GLY A 104 -27.43 -45.46 10.04
#